data_AF-A0A1G2W076-F1
#
_entry.id   AF-A0A1G2W076-F1
#
_cell.length_a   1.000
_cell.length_b   1.000
_cell.length_c   1.000
_cell.angle_alpha   90.00
_cell.angle_beta   90.00
_cell.angle_gamma   90.00
#
_symmetry.space_group_name_H-M   'P 1'
#
loop_
_entity.id
_entity.type
_entity.pdbx_description
1 polymer ?
#
loop_
_entity_poly.entity_id
_entity_poly.type
_entity_poly.pdbx_seq_one_letter_code
_entity_poly.pdbx_strand_id
1 'polypeptide(L)'
;MDKATTYRAAAMIDLPRGVTPYVSYAESFQPVVGATAAGDSFRPTRGRQWEVGVKWQVAPASLVTLAAYEITERNRLTDDPANPFFSVQTGEAKLKGIEVEATTRLAGVDLTGALTFAETEITESNNPGEIGRPLESAPERQASLFAARTFALSDEVSIRLGAGVRYVGESFSGDVRTPSYTVGDAYAALGWREWLVSVNATNLTDERYYSTCLARGDCFLGVRRTVTATVRRRF
;
A
#
# COMPACT_ATOMS: atom_id res chain seq x y z
N MET A 1 -0.52 28.62 13.58
CA MET A 1 -0.47 27.95 12.26
C MET A 1 0.98 27.61 12.00
N ASP A 2 1.32 26.33 12.01
CA ASP A 2 2.66 25.90 11.65
C ASP A 2 2.88 26.14 10.16
N LYS A 3 4.02 26.76 9.83
CA LYS A 3 4.51 26.88 8.47
C LYS A 3 5.64 25.86 8.29
N ALA A 4 5.53 25.01 7.29
CA ALA A 4 6.59 24.12 6.88
C ALA A 4 6.89 24.34 5.39
N THR A 5 8.18 24.32 5.06
CA THR A 5 8.65 24.29 3.68
C THR A 5 9.16 22.89 3.41
N THR A 6 8.76 22.33 2.26
CA THR A 6 9.19 21.03 1.77
C THR A 6 9.86 21.19 0.41
N TYR A 7 10.84 20.33 0.15
CA TYR A 7 11.54 20.28 -1.11
C TYR A 7 11.31 18.96 -1.84
N ARG A 8 11.38 19.00 -3.17
CA ARG A 8 11.43 17.82 -4.02
C ARG A 8 12.37 18.04 -5.19
N ALA A 9 13.12 17.02 -5.54
CA ALA A 9 14.00 17.02 -6.71
C ALA A 9 14.00 15.62 -7.32
N ALA A 10 13.99 15.53 -8.64
CA ALA A 10 14.05 14.26 -9.35
C ALA A 10 14.84 14.42 -10.65
N ALA A 11 15.58 13.38 -11.02
CA ALA A 11 16.27 13.27 -12.29
C ALA A 11 15.91 11.93 -12.93
N MET A 12 15.60 11.95 -14.22
CA MET A 12 15.27 10.76 -15.00
C MET A 12 15.81 10.91 -16.42
N ILE A 13 16.16 9.79 -17.05
CA ILE A 13 16.72 9.77 -18.40
C ILE A 13 15.97 8.73 -19.21
N ASP A 14 15.42 9.12 -20.35
CA ASP A 14 14.81 8.18 -21.28
C ASP A 14 15.88 7.52 -22.16
N LEU A 15 15.98 6.20 -22.06
CA LEU A 15 16.90 5.38 -22.82
C LEU A 15 16.16 4.64 -23.95
N PRO A 16 16.88 4.17 -24.99
CA PRO A 16 16.30 3.31 -26.01
C PRO A 16 15.61 2.07 -25.41
N ARG A 17 14.64 1.52 -26.15
CA ARG A 17 13.81 0.36 -25.74
C ARG A 17 12.87 0.64 -24.55
N GLY A 18 12.51 1.90 -24.33
CA GLY A 18 11.47 2.29 -23.37
C GLY A 18 11.91 2.19 -21.91
N VAL A 19 13.22 2.26 -21.63
CA VAL A 19 13.76 2.16 -20.27
C VAL A 19 14.06 3.55 -19.74
N THR A 20 13.56 3.87 -18.54
CA THR A 20 13.72 5.18 -17.92
C THR A 20 14.16 5.01 -16.46
N PRO A 21 15.47 4.96 -16.17
CA PRO A 21 15.98 5.05 -14.81
C PRO A 21 15.71 6.45 -14.22
N TYR A 22 15.53 6.49 -12.91
CA TYR A 22 15.35 7.74 -12.17
C TYR A 22 15.91 7.66 -10.75
N VAL A 23 16.17 8.83 -10.20
CA VAL A 23 16.45 9.06 -8.77
C VAL A 23 15.61 10.25 -8.32
N SER A 24 15.07 10.18 -7.11
CA SER A 24 14.28 11.26 -6.55
C SER A 24 14.50 11.44 -5.05
N TYR A 25 14.27 12.67 -4.63
CA TYR A 25 14.24 13.13 -3.25
C TYR A 25 12.94 13.88 -3.01
N ALA A 26 12.27 13.60 -1.90
CA ALA A 26 11.06 14.30 -1.51
C ALA A 26 10.96 14.47 0.01
N GLU A 27 10.35 15.57 0.43
CA GLU A 27 10.02 15.84 1.83
C GLU A 27 8.52 15.99 2.02
N SER A 28 8.04 15.59 3.19
CA SER A 28 6.66 15.76 3.63
C SER A 28 6.60 16.37 5.03
N PHE A 29 5.45 16.93 5.37
CA PHE A 29 5.13 17.28 6.75
C PHE A 29 3.65 17.04 7.03
N GLN A 30 3.32 16.69 8.27
CA GLN A 30 1.95 16.55 8.72
C GLN A 30 1.78 17.22 10.09
N PRO A 31 0.91 18.24 10.22
CA PRO A 31 0.61 18.84 11.51
C PRO A 31 0.11 17.82 12.52
N VAL A 32 0.54 17.96 13.77
CA VAL A 32 0.14 17.09 14.89
C VAL A 32 -0.73 17.92 15.83
N VAL A 33 -1.96 17.45 16.08
CA VAL A 33 -2.88 18.12 17.01
C VAL A 33 -2.55 17.66 18.44
N GLY A 34 -2.45 18.61 19.36
CA GLY A 34 -2.18 18.37 20.78
C GLY A 34 -1.12 19.30 21.31
N ALA A 35 -0.79 19.12 22.58
CA ALA A 35 0.23 19.88 23.27
C ALA A 35 1.03 19.00 24.23
N THR A 36 2.26 19.42 24.51
CA THR A 36 3.10 18.84 25.55
C THR A 36 2.52 19.11 26.95
N ALA A 37 3.08 18.49 27.98
CA ALA A 37 2.73 18.78 29.37
C ALA A 37 2.93 20.26 29.77
N ALA A 38 3.84 20.96 29.08
CA ALA A 38 4.09 22.39 29.28
C ALA A 38 3.09 23.31 28.57
N GLY A 39 2.16 22.75 27.78
CA GLY A 39 1.17 23.50 27.00
C GLY A 39 1.66 23.97 25.63
N ASP A 40 2.88 23.61 25.23
CA ASP A 40 3.40 23.91 23.90
C ASP A 40 2.75 23.02 22.84
N SER A 41 2.31 23.61 21.73
CA SER A 41 1.79 22.83 20.59
C SER A 41 2.86 21.91 20.00
N PHE A 42 2.44 20.73 19.55
CA PHE A 42 3.33 19.83 18.81
C PHE A 42 3.76 20.45 17.49
N ARG A 43 5.01 20.17 17.10
CA ARG A 43 5.54 20.48 15.77
C ARG A 43 5.02 19.45 14.77
N PRO A 44 4.99 19.73 13.46
CA PRO A 44 4.64 18.73 12.47
C PRO A 44 5.61 17.53 12.46
N THR A 45 5.09 16.32 12.23
CA THR A 45 5.92 15.21 11.78
C THR A 45 6.50 15.55 10.42
N ARG A 46 7.68 15.02 10.12
CA ARG A 46 8.37 15.25 8.85
C ARG A 46 8.84 13.95 8.24
N GLY A 47 8.55 13.75 6.96
CA GLY A 47 9.10 12.64 6.18
C GLY A 47 10.18 13.13 5.23
N ARG A 48 11.18 12.28 5.00
CA ARG A 48 12.20 12.46 3.98
C ARG A 48 12.41 11.15 3.24
N GLN A 49 12.32 11.18 1.92
CA GLN A 49 12.44 10.01 1.07
C GLN A 49 13.56 10.18 0.05
N TRP A 50 14.37 9.13 -0.10
CA TRP A 50 15.19 8.89 -1.27
C TRP A 50 14.64 7.68 -2.01
N GLU A 51 14.55 7.77 -3.33
CA GLU A 51 14.06 6.70 -4.18
C GLU A 51 14.92 6.60 -5.43
N VAL A 52 15.28 5.38 -5.80
CA VAL A 52 15.93 5.07 -7.07
C VAL A 52 15.12 3.97 -7.75
N GLY A 53 14.93 4.08 -9.06
CA GLY A 53 14.16 3.07 -9.75
C GLY A 53 14.32 3.11 -11.25
N VAL A 54 13.62 2.19 -11.90
CA VAL A 54 13.54 2.09 -13.35
C VAL A 54 12.10 1.84 -13.74
N LYS A 55 11.65 2.58 -14.75
CA LYS A 55 10.40 2.34 -15.47
C LYS A 55 10.74 1.72 -16.81
N TRP A 56 10.01 0.69 -17.21
CA TRP A 56 10.23 0.00 -18.47
C TRP A 56 8.92 -0.18 -19.22
N GLN A 57 8.76 0.62 -20.28
CA GLN A 57 7.67 0.48 -21.24
C GLN A 57 8.03 -0.58 -22.28
N VAL A 58 7.66 -1.83 -22.01
CA VAL A 58 7.96 -2.99 -22.87
C VAL A 58 7.19 -2.91 -24.20
N ALA A 59 5.97 -2.41 -24.15
CA ALA A 59 5.05 -2.23 -25.28
C ALA A 59 4.09 -1.07 -24.96
N PRO A 60 3.32 -0.55 -25.93
CA PRO A 60 2.41 0.59 -25.70
C PRO A 60 1.44 0.40 -24.52
N ALA A 61 1.01 -0.83 -24.24
CA ALA A 61 0.11 -1.19 -23.14
C ALA A 61 0.80 -1.97 -22.01
N SER A 62 2.13 -1.92 -21.93
CA SER A 62 2.92 -2.71 -20.97
C SER A 62 3.95 -1.83 -20.28
N LEU A 63 3.81 -1.70 -18.96
CA LEU A 63 4.70 -0.94 -18.08
C LEU A 63 5.12 -1.81 -16.91
N VAL A 64 6.42 -1.84 -16.64
CA VAL A 64 7.00 -2.42 -15.44
C VAL A 64 7.76 -1.34 -14.69
N THR A 65 7.57 -1.24 -13.39
CA THR A 65 8.31 -0.34 -12.51
C THR A 65 9.02 -1.18 -11.46
N LEU A 66 10.30 -0.87 -11.22
CA LEU A 66 11.07 -1.37 -10.09
C LEU A 66 11.62 -0.15 -9.35
N ALA A 67 11.35 -0.06 -8.06
CA ALA A 67 11.80 1.02 -7.21
C ALA A 67 12.44 0.45 -5.94
N ALA A 68 13.47 1.12 -5.43
CA ALA A 68 14.02 0.93 -4.11
C ALA A 68 14.02 2.29 -3.40
N TYR A 69 13.59 2.30 -2.14
CA TYR A 69 13.44 3.55 -1.38
C TYR A 69 13.90 3.40 0.06
N GLU A 70 14.24 4.55 0.63
CA GLU A 70 14.40 4.75 2.07
C GLU A 70 13.62 6.00 2.49
N ILE A 71 12.77 5.84 3.48
CA ILE A 71 11.97 6.90 4.09
C ILE A 71 12.40 7.03 5.55
N THR A 72 12.59 8.26 6.01
CA THR A 72 12.78 8.57 7.44
C THR A 72 11.67 9.50 7.89
N GLU A 73 10.89 9.09 8.88
CA GLU A 73 9.89 9.91 9.57
C GLU A 73 10.41 10.39 10.91
N ARG A 74 10.30 11.69 11.18
CA ARG A 74 10.80 12.36 12.39
C ARG A 74 9.71 13.13 13.12
N ASN A 75 10.01 13.45 14.37
CA ASN A 75 9.12 14.10 15.33
C ASN A 75 7.87 13.24 15.63
N ARG A 76 8.03 11.92 15.62
CA ARG A 76 6.96 11.00 16.01
C ARG A 76 6.65 11.21 17.50
N LEU A 77 5.37 11.12 17.85
CA LEU A 77 4.97 11.13 19.24
C LEU A 77 5.45 9.86 19.94
N THR A 78 5.98 10.04 21.13
CA THR A 78 6.41 9.02 22.09
C THR A 78 5.85 9.42 23.45
N ASP A 79 5.66 8.46 24.35
CA ASP A 79 5.19 8.76 25.70
C ASP A 79 6.19 9.68 26.44
N ASP A 80 5.69 10.63 27.21
CA ASP A 80 6.52 11.49 28.06
C ASP A 80 6.97 10.71 29.32
N PRO A 81 8.27 10.43 29.51
CA PRO A 81 8.76 9.69 30.66
C PRO A 81 8.52 10.40 31.99
N ALA A 82 8.37 11.73 31.97
CA ALA A 82 8.12 12.54 33.16
C ALA A 82 6.62 12.75 33.44
N ASN A 83 5.76 12.64 32.41
CA ASN A 83 4.32 12.88 32.52
C ASN A 83 3.52 11.79 31.78
N PRO A 84 3.16 10.68 32.44
CA PRO A 84 2.57 9.48 31.80
C PRO A 84 1.25 9.66 31.03
N PHE A 85 0.62 10.82 31.09
CA PHE A 85 -0.60 11.16 30.34
C PHE A 85 -0.35 12.09 29.15
N PHE A 86 0.91 12.44 28.90
CA PHE A 86 1.34 13.33 27.82
C PHE A 86 2.33 12.62 26.91
N SER A 87 2.52 13.21 25.73
CA SER A 87 3.50 12.75 24.76
C SER A 87 4.52 13.86 24.47
N VAL A 88 5.69 13.45 24.00
CA VAL A 88 6.71 14.34 23.45
C VAL A 88 7.13 13.83 22.07
N GLN A 89 7.84 14.64 21.29
CA GLN A 89 8.19 14.32 19.89
C GLN A 89 9.67 13.94 19.74
N THR A 90 10.06 12.86 20.39
CA THR A 90 11.43 12.30 20.30
C THR A 90 11.51 11.08 19.38
N GLY A 91 10.42 10.72 18.72
CA GLY A 91 10.37 9.52 17.89
C GLY A 91 10.91 9.69 16.48
N GLU A 92 11.55 8.64 15.98
CA GLU A 92 11.99 8.48 14.58
C GLU A 92 11.66 7.05 14.13
N ALA A 93 11.22 6.91 12.88
CA ALA A 93 11.07 5.62 12.23
C ALA A 93 11.69 5.65 10.83
N LYS A 94 12.25 4.51 10.41
CA LYS A 94 12.78 4.31 9.07
C LYS A 94 12.02 3.20 8.36
N LEU A 95 11.79 3.40 7.07
CA LEU A 95 11.21 2.40 6.19
C LEU A 95 12.12 2.24 4.99
N LYS A 96 12.48 1.02 4.64
CA LYS A 96 13.27 0.70 3.46
C LYS A 96 12.56 -0.37 2.67
N GLY A 97 12.51 -0.22 1.36
CA GLY A 97 11.77 -1.19 0.59
C GLY A 97 12.14 -1.27 -0.87
N ILE A 98 11.63 -2.34 -1.47
CA ILE A 98 11.66 -2.60 -2.90
C ILE A 98 10.23 -2.84 -3.35
N GLU A 99 9.84 -2.16 -4.42
CA GLU A 99 8.54 -2.30 -5.05
C GLU A 99 8.69 -2.66 -6.51
N VAL A 100 7.92 -3.66 -6.94
CA VAL A 100 7.78 -4.05 -8.34
C VAL A 100 6.32 -3.95 -8.71
N GLU A 101 6.00 -3.21 -9.76
CA GLU A 101 4.65 -3.12 -10.32
C GLU A 101 4.71 -3.43 -11.80
N ALA A 102 3.75 -4.21 -12.30
CA ALA A 102 3.62 -4.52 -13.71
C ALA A 102 2.16 -4.44 -14.16
N THR A 103 1.90 -3.68 -15.22
CA THR A 103 0.62 -3.71 -15.93
C THR A 103 0.91 -4.02 -17.39
N THR A 104 0.24 -5.02 -17.97
CA THR A 104 0.47 -5.43 -19.36
C THR A 104 -0.78 -6.01 -20.00
N ARG A 105 -0.88 -5.87 -21.32
CA ARG A 105 -1.81 -6.65 -22.15
C ARG A 105 -1.03 -7.67 -22.97
N LEU A 106 -1.15 -8.95 -22.62
CA LEU A 106 -0.46 -10.06 -23.30
C LEU A 106 -1.48 -11.05 -23.87
N ALA A 107 -1.42 -11.30 -25.17
CA ALA A 107 -2.31 -12.26 -25.87
C ALA A 107 -3.82 -12.07 -25.56
N GLY A 108 -4.27 -10.81 -25.42
CA GLY A 108 -5.66 -10.46 -25.09
C GLY A 108 -6.04 -10.59 -23.62
N VAL A 109 -5.08 -10.91 -22.74
CA VAL A 109 -5.23 -10.89 -21.28
C VAL A 109 -4.66 -9.58 -20.74
N ASP A 110 -5.46 -8.84 -20.00
CA ASP A 110 -5.00 -7.73 -19.17
C ASP A 110 -4.47 -8.31 -17.86
N LEU A 111 -3.23 -7.98 -17.49
CA LEU A 111 -2.56 -8.45 -16.29
C LEU A 111 -2.05 -7.25 -15.49
N THR A 112 -2.31 -7.26 -14.19
CA THR A 112 -1.75 -6.31 -13.23
C THR A 112 -1.15 -7.11 -12.08
N GLY A 113 0.08 -6.80 -11.69
CA GLY A 113 0.77 -7.43 -10.58
C GLY A 113 1.59 -6.43 -9.79
N ALA A 114 1.71 -6.66 -8.48
CA ALA A 114 2.53 -5.87 -7.59
C ALA A 114 3.23 -6.77 -6.56
N LEU A 115 4.48 -6.46 -6.23
CA LEU A 115 5.27 -7.07 -5.17
C LEU A 115 5.90 -5.96 -4.34
N THR A 116 5.80 -6.06 -3.02
CA THR A 116 6.38 -5.10 -2.07
C THR A 116 7.14 -5.86 -1.01
N PHE A 117 8.38 -5.44 -0.78
CA PHE A 117 9.19 -5.83 0.37
C PHE A 117 9.52 -4.54 1.11
N ALA A 118 8.99 -4.35 2.31
CA ALA A 118 9.11 -3.11 3.07
C ALA A 118 9.48 -3.41 4.53
N GLU A 119 10.74 -3.18 4.87
CA GLU A 119 11.22 -3.25 6.24
C GLU A 119 10.96 -1.92 6.94
N THR A 120 10.44 -1.98 8.16
CA THR A 120 10.21 -0.79 8.99
C THR A 120 10.91 -0.96 10.32
N GLU A 121 11.40 0.13 10.90
CA GLU A 121 12.14 0.12 12.15
C GLU A 121 11.87 1.42 12.92
N ILE A 122 11.55 1.31 14.20
CA ILE A 122 11.56 2.44 15.13
C ILE A 122 13.00 2.68 15.55
N THR A 123 13.59 3.80 15.12
CA THR A 123 15.00 4.13 15.38
C THR A 123 15.20 5.02 16.60
N GLU A 124 14.19 5.81 16.97
CA GLU A 124 14.19 6.61 18.20
C GLU A 124 12.82 6.49 18.88
N SER A 125 12.82 6.24 20.20
CA SER A 125 11.62 6.26 21.05
C SER A 125 12.01 6.52 22.51
N ASN A 126 11.11 7.11 23.29
CA ASN A 126 11.25 7.19 24.74
C ASN A 126 10.94 5.88 25.46
N ASN A 127 10.33 4.92 24.76
CA ASN A 127 10.14 3.56 25.24
C ASN A 127 11.26 2.68 24.66
N PRO A 128 12.28 2.28 25.45
CA PRO A 128 13.40 1.49 24.93
C PRO A 128 12.97 0.13 24.36
N GLY A 129 11.82 -0.40 24.78
CA GLY A 129 11.27 -1.65 24.27
C GLY A 129 10.74 -1.56 22.83
N GLU A 130 10.61 -0.36 22.26
CA GLU A 130 10.17 -0.15 20.88
C GLU A 130 11.33 -0.04 19.89
N ILE A 131 12.51 0.37 20.35
CA ILE A 131 13.66 0.63 19.48
C ILE A 131 14.09 -0.68 18.80
N GLY A 132 14.26 -0.64 17.49
CA GLY A 132 14.58 -1.81 16.66
C GLY A 132 13.38 -2.70 16.30
N ARG A 133 12.17 -2.36 16.74
CA ARG A 133 10.95 -3.08 16.36
C ARG A 133 10.34 -2.52 15.08
N PRO A 134 9.61 -3.34 14.30
CA PRO A 134 8.84 -2.84 13.18
C PRO A 134 7.70 -1.92 13.62
N LEU A 135 7.30 -1.04 12.71
CA LEU A 135 6.10 -0.23 12.89
C LEU A 135 4.86 -1.12 13.00
N GLU A 136 3.88 -0.63 13.75
CA GLU A 136 2.65 -1.37 13.98
C GLU A 136 1.87 -1.56 12.68
N SER A 137 1.31 -2.75 12.48
CA SER A 137 0.49 -3.09 11.30
C SER A 137 1.19 -2.86 9.95
N ALA A 138 2.53 -2.92 9.91
CA ALA A 138 3.33 -2.78 8.70
C ALA A 138 3.84 -4.17 8.25
N PRO A 139 3.14 -4.86 7.33
CA PRO A 139 3.59 -6.16 6.83
C PRO A 139 4.82 -6.00 5.92
N GLU A 140 5.85 -6.82 6.16
CA GLU A 140 7.10 -6.76 5.39
C GLU A 140 6.90 -7.16 3.93
N ARG A 141 5.96 -8.07 3.66
CA ARG A 141 5.80 -8.68 2.34
C ARG A 141 4.36 -8.59 1.87
N GLN A 142 4.17 -8.06 0.68
CA GLN A 142 2.86 -8.00 0.05
C GLN A 142 3.00 -8.39 -1.43
N ALA A 143 2.00 -9.11 -1.94
CA ALA A 143 1.96 -9.52 -3.33
C ALA A 143 0.53 -9.50 -3.84
N SER A 144 0.35 -9.08 -5.09
CA SER A 144 -0.94 -9.22 -5.77
C SER A 144 -0.74 -9.53 -7.23
N LEU A 145 -1.68 -10.30 -7.78
CA LEU A 145 -1.75 -10.60 -9.20
C LEU A 145 -3.22 -10.65 -9.60
N PHE A 146 -3.57 -9.96 -10.68
CA PHE A 146 -4.92 -9.93 -11.21
C PHE A 146 -4.87 -10.06 -12.72
N ALA A 147 -5.66 -10.97 -13.27
CA ALA A 147 -5.78 -11.21 -14.69
C ALA A 147 -7.24 -11.07 -15.14
N ALA A 148 -7.46 -10.46 -16.29
CA ALA A 148 -8.77 -10.37 -16.90
C ALA A 148 -8.72 -10.51 -18.41
N ARG A 149 -9.74 -11.13 -19.00
CA ARG A 149 -9.87 -11.29 -20.44
C ARG A 149 -11.30 -11.10 -20.87
N THR A 150 -11.47 -10.46 -22.03
CA THR A 150 -12.76 -10.33 -22.70
C THR A 150 -12.86 -11.36 -23.82
N PHE A 151 -14.00 -12.04 -23.89
CA PHE A 151 -14.36 -13.00 -24.92
C PHE A 151 -15.58 -12.45 -25.64
N ALA A 152 -15.46 -12.26 -26.95
CA ALA A 152 -16.61 -11.96 -27.80
C ALA A 152 -17.37 -13.26 -28.05
N LEU A 153 -18.66 -13.29 -27.70
CA LEU A 153 -19.55 -14.43 -27.93
C LEU A 153 -20.37 -14.24 -29.22
N SER A 154 -20.67 -12.98 -29.56
CA SER A 154 -21.24 -12.53 -30.84
C SER A 154 -20.92 -11.05 -31.05
N ASP A 155 -21.41 -10.44 -32.13
CA ASP A 155 -21.24 -9.00 -32.40
C ASP A 155 -21.86 -8.10 -31.31
N GLU A 156 -22.90 -8.59 -30.61
CA GLU A 156 -23.62 -7.83 -29.59
C GLU A 156 -23.34 -8.30 -28.15
N VAL A 157 -22.69 -9.46 -27.98
CA VAL A 157 -22.52 -10.12 -26.68
C VAL A 157 -21.05 -10.38 -26.40
N SER A 158 -20.58 -9.94 -25.24
CA SER A 158 -19.24 -10.23 -24.73
C SER A 158 -19.29 -10.63 -23.26
N ILE A 159 -18.36 -11.49 -22.87
CA ILE A 159 -18.12 -11.82 -21.46
C ILE A 159 -16.70 -11.45 -21.09
N ARG A 160 -16.54 -10.70 -20.01
CA ARG A 160 -15.24 -10.40 -19.39
C ARG A 160 -15.13 -11.16 -18.10
N LEU A 161 -14.12 -12.02 -18.01
CA LEU A 161 -13.81 -12.80 -16.82
C LEU A 161 -12.53 -12.25 -16.22
N GLY A 162 -12.50 -12.11 -14.90
CA GLY A 162 -11.31 -11.70 -14.17
C GLY A 162 -11.17 -12.45 -12.85
N ALA A 163 -9.93 -12.71 -12.46
CA ALA A 163 -9.59 -13.31 -11.19
C ALA A 163 -8.23 -12.82 -10.73
N GLY A 164 -8.03 -12.78 -9.41
CA GLY A 164 -6.76 -12.44 -8.83
C GLY A 164 -6.60 -12.94 -7.41
N VAL A 165 -5.39 -12.74 -6.91
CA VAL A 165 -4.96 -13.13 -5.58
C VAL A 165 -4.23 -11.97 -4.93
N ARG A 166 -4.43 -11.81 -3.63
CA ARG A 166 -3.72 -10.85 -2.78
C ARG A 166 -3.14 -11.59 -1.58
N TYR A 167 -1.87 -11.41 -1.33
CA TYR A 167 -1.13 -11.91 -0.19
C TYR A 167 -0.66 -10.72 0.66
N VAL A 168 -0.87 -10.83 1.97
CA VAL A 168 -0.35 -9.90 2.96
C VAL A 168 0.39 -10.72 4.01
N GLY A 169 1.67 -10.38 4.21
CA GLY A 169 2.54 -11.00 5.18
C GLY A 169 2.10 -10.78 6.62
N GLU A 170 2.80 -11.42 7.55
CA GLU A 170 2.58 -11.15 8.97
C GLU A 170 2.97 -9.70 9.29
N SER A 171 2.31 -9.15 10.31
CA SER A 171 2.62 -7.84 10.86
C SER A 171 2.56 -7.90 12.38
N PHE A 172 3.12 -6.88 13.03
CA PHE A 172 3.28 -6.87 14.47
C PHE A 172 2.73 -5.57 15.07
N SER A 173 2.38 -5.60 16.34
CA SER A 173 2.16 -4.44 17.20
C SER A 173 2.59 -4.85 18.60
N GLY A 174 3.71 -4.28 19.06
CA GLY A 174 4.45 -4.88 20.17
C GLY A 174 4.68 -6.38 19.92
N ASP A 175 4.49 -7.21 20.95
CA ASP A 175 4.66 -8.67 20.87
C ASP A 175 3.47 -9.40 20.24
N VAL A 176 2.41 -8.66 19.87
CA VAL A 176 1.24 -9.23 19.20
C VAL A 176 1.53 -9.40 17.72
N ARG A 177 1.42 -10.64 17.26
CA ARG A 177 1.60 -11.01 15.85
C ARG A 177 0.24 -11.18 15.17
N THR A 178 0.04 -10.48 14.07
CA THR A 178 -1.05 -10.72 13.12
C THR A 178 -0.57 -11.73 12.07
N PRO A 179 -1.21 -12.91 11.94
CA PRO A 179 -0.83 -13.88 10.92
C PRO A 179 -0.98 -13.34 9.49
N SER A 180 -0.14 -13.84 8.58
CA SER A 180 -0.31 -13.60 7.14
C SER A 180 -1.62 -14.20 6.62
N TYR A 181 -2.11 -13.67 5.50
CA TYR A 181 -3.30 -14.18 4.83
C TYR A 181 -3.20 -14.06 3.32
N THR A 182 -3.96 -14.92 2.63
CA THR A 182 -4.14 -14.87 1.18
C THR A 182 -5.62 -14.90 0.85
N VAL A 183 -6.07 -13.99 0.01
CA VAL A 183 -7.46 -13.93 -0.45
C VAL A 183 -7.53 -13.90 -1.96
N GLY A 184 -8.47 -14.65 -2.51
CA GLY A 184 -8.79 -14.64 -3.94
C GLY A 184 -9.98 -13.75 -4.23
N ASP A 185 -9.93 -13.04 -5.35
CA ASP A 185 -11.02 -12.20 -5.85
C ASP A 185 -11.36 -12.63 -7.29
N ALA A 186 -12.62 -12.55 -7.68
CA ALA A 186 -13.05 -12.87 -9.03
C ALA A 186 -14.23 -12.01 -9.47
N TYR A 187 -14.37 -11.81 -10.78
CA TYR A 187 -15.57 -11.25 -11.35
C TYR A 187 -15.89 -11.81 -12.74
N ALA A 188 -17.17 -11.75 -13.09
CA ALA A 188 -17.67 -11.98 -14.43
C ALA A 188 -18.57 -10.80 -14.82
N ALA A 189 -18.42 -10.30 -16.05
CA ALA A 189 -19.24 -9.23 -16.59
C ALA A 189 -19.72 -9.58 -17.99
N LEU A 190 -21.04 -9.62 -18.19
CA LEU A 190 -21.71 -9.83 -19.46
C LEU A 190 -22.12 -8.47 -20.04
N GLY A 191 -21.53 -8.10 -21.17
CA GLY A 191 -21.99 -7.01 -22.00
C GLY A 191 -22.98 -7.52 -23.05
N TRP A 192 -24.14 -6.89 -23.15
CA TRP A 192 -25.14 -7.17 -24.18
C TRP A 192 -25.78 -5.86 -24.67
N ARG A 193 -25.46 -5.44 -25.90
CA ARG A 193 -25.91 -4.15 -26.47
C ARG A 193 -25.56 -2.99 -25.53
N GLU A 194 -26.52 -2.21 -25.04
CA GLU A 194 -26.26 -1.13 -24.09
C GLU A 194 -26.20 -1.57 -22.61
N TRP A 195 -26.38 -2.86 -22.33
CA TRP A 195 -26.43 -3.42 -20.99
C TRP A 195 -25.09 -4.02 -20.57
N LEU A 196 -24.77 -3.86 -19.29
CA LEU A 196 -23.67 -4.51 -18.60
C LEU A 196 -24.21 -5.12 -17.30
N VAL A 197 -24.11 -6.44 -17.17
CA VAL A 197 -24.42 -7.18 -15.95
C VAL A 197 -23.12 -7.74 -15.40
N SER A 198 -22.77 -7.42 -14.16
CA SER A 198 -21.55 -7.93 -13.52
C SER A 198 -21.83 -8.55 -12.17
N VAL A 199 -21.04 -9.57 -11.84
CA VAL A 199 -21.00 -10.21 -10.52
C VAL A 199 -19.55 -10.23 -10.08
N ASN A 200 -19.28 -9.69 -8.89
CA ASN A 200 -17.96 -9.63 -8.28
C ASN A 200 -18.00 -10.38 -6.95
N ALA A 201 -16.97 -11.16 -6.67
CA ALA A 201 -16.77 -11.85 -5.42
C ALA A 201 -15.40 -11.48 -4.84
N THR A 202 -15.41 -10.83 -3.69
CA THR A 202 -14.20 -10.54 -2.89
C THR A 202 -14.05 -11.62 -1.83
N ASN A 203 -12.81 -12.07 -1.59
CA ASN A 203 -12.52 -13.20 -0.68
C ASN A 203 -13.34 -14.45 -1.07
N LEU A 204 -13.15 -14.92 -2.30
CA LEU A 204 -13.91 -15.97 -2.97
C LEU A 204 -13.94 -17.29 -2.19
N THR A 205 -12.85 -17.61 -1.48
CA THR A 205 -12.71 -18.81 -0.66
C THR A 205 -13.30 -18.66 0.75
N ASP A 206 -13.83 -17.49 1.10
CA ASP A 206 -14.36 -17.16 2.43
C ASP A 206 -13.36 -17.37 3.57
N GLU A 207 -12.10 -16.99 3.31
CA GLU A 207 -11.01 -17.04 4.28
C GLU A 207 -11.37 -16.19 5.51
N ARG A 208 -11.09 -16.72 6.70
CA ARG A 208 -11.28 -16.04 7.98
C ARG A 208 -9.93 -15.60 8.50
N TYR A 209 -9.66 -14.31 8.40
CA TYR A 209 -8.38 -13.74 8.77
C TYR A 209 -8.56 -12.48 9.63
N TYR A 210 -7.49 -12.08 10.29
CA TYR A 210 -7.37 -10.77 10.93
C TYR A 210 -6.62 -9.84 9.98
N SER A 211 -7.14 -8.63 9.78
CA SER A 211 -6.42 -7.60 9.01
C SER A 211 -5.27 -7.01 9.83
N THR A 212 -5.49 -6.78 11.13
CA THR A 212 -4.47 -6.41 12.10
C THR A 212 -4.95 -6.71 13.53
N CYS A 213 -4.01 -7.00 14.42
CA CYS A 213 -4.17 -7.12 15.86
C CYS A 213 -3.17 -6.18 16.54
N LEU A 214 -3.65 -5.40 17.50
CA LEU A 214 -2.86 -4.38 18.17
C LEU A 214 -2.53 -4.77 19.61
N ALA A 215 -1.39 -4.30 20.12
CA ALA A 215 -0.89 -4.58 21.47
C ALA A 215 -1.88 -4.18 22.57
N ARG A 216 -2.75 -3.19 22.31
CA ARG A 216 -3.79 -2.74 23.24
C ARG A 216 -4.97 -3.71 23.39
N GLY A 217 -5.02 -4.80 22.61
CA GLY A 217 -5.93 -5.93 22.80
C GLY A 217 -7.09 -6.04 21.80
N ASP A 218 -7.19 -5.17 20.80
CA ASP A 218 -8.17 -5.25 19.72
C ASP A 218 -7.61 -5.92 18.46
N CYS A 219 -8.44 -6.76 17.82
CA CYS A 219 -8.17 -7.38 16.53
C CYS A 219 -9.30 -7.06 15.55
N PHE A 220 -8.92 -6.71 14.33
CA PHE A 220 -9.85 -6.35 13.26
C PHE A 220 -10.02 -7.55 12.34
N LEU A 221 -11.26 -7.99 12.16
CA LEU A 221 -11.57 -9.08 11.25
C LEU A 221 -11.48 -8.60 9.79
N GLY A 222 -10.87 -9.44 8.97
CA GLY A 222 -10.90 -9.29 7.52
C GLY A 222 -12.31 -9.40 6.97
N VAL A 223 -12.53 -8.75 5.82
CA VAL A 223 -13.81 -8.82 5.13
C VAL A 223 -14.06 -10.26 4.67
N ARG A 224 -15.18 -10.82 5.12
CA ARG A 224 -15.66 -12.14 4.69
C ARG A 224 -16.06 -12.09 3.23
N ARG A 225 -16.31 -13.26 2.64
CA ARG A 225 -16.76 -13.35 1.26
C ARG A 225 -17.94 -12.40 1.01
N THR A 226 -17.74 -11.49 0.06
CA THR A 226 -18.74 -10.49 -0.31
C THR A 226 -19.03 -10.62 -1.79
N VAL A 227 -20.29 -10.85 -2.15
CA VAL A 227 -20.73 -10.99 -3.54
C VAL A 227 -21.62 -9.82 -3.90
N THR A 228 -21.23 -9.06 -4.92
CA THR A 228 -21.98 -7.89 -5.41
C THR A 228 -22.37 -8.10 -6.87
N ALA A 229 -23.66 -7.97 -7.15
CA ALA A 229 -24.19 -7.94 -8.51
C ALA A 229 -24.52 -6.50 -8.91
N THR A 230 -24.26 -6.13 -10.16
CA THR A 230 -24.55 -4.79 -10.69
C THR A 230 -25.13 -4.90 -12.09
N VAL A 231 -26.15 -4.09 -12.35
CA VAL A 231 -26.75 -3.94 -13.69
C VAL A 231 -26.64 -2.48 -14.08
N ARG A 232 -26.06 -2.22 -15.25
CA ARG A 232 -25.90 -0.88 -15.82
C ARG A 232 -26.41 -0.86 -17.25
N ARG A 233 -27.07 0.22 -17.64
CA ARG A 233 -27.42 0.54 -19.02
C ARG A 233 -26.77 1.87 -19.43
N ARG A 234 -26.26 1.97 -20.65
CA ARG A 234 -25.85 3.25 -21.25
C ARG A 234 -26.98 3.74 -22.17
N PHE A 235 -27.22 5.05 -22.17
CA PHE A 235 -28.19 5.72 -23.04
C PHE A 235 -27.44 6.61 -24.02
#